data_AF-A0A1M9S530-F1
#
_entry.id   AF-A0A1M9S530-F1
#
_cell.length_a   1.000
_cell.length_b   1.000
_cell.length_c   1.000
_cell.angle_alpha   90.00
_cell.angle_beta   90.00
_cell.angle_gamma   90.00
#
_symmetry.space_group_name_H-M   'P 1'
#
loop_
_entity.id
_entity.type
_entity.pdbx_description
1 polymer ?
#
loop_
_entity_poly.entity_id
_entity_poly.type
_entity_poly.pdbx_seq_one_letter_code
_entity_poly.pdbx_strand_id
1 'polypeptide(L)'
;MNALTKLNATRSPLLRALVAALLVVIGAGGGYAIAAHKTLTLNVDGNAMTVTTVKSRVSEVLADYGYALSDRDDVAPAKHDSVRDGDTIVLKRSRPLDISVDGQDTQQVWTTASTVNDALSQLSMTDTAPTAATRGSRLPLEGMSLAVVSAKTVQLNDGGVISTPRIAAPTVGALLEATGNPLQQFDTVDPAPSTPVTADMPITVTRIRVSKVTEQAPLAPTPQKIEDPEMNMSRSVVQDPGAPGTQDIVYSVLSVNGRETGRMPVSNNVLTPARDSVLRVGAKPGTEVPAVTRGSAWDALAQCEAGGNWAINTGNGFYGGVQFDYGTWLAHGGGKYAPRADLATREEQIAIAEKTLSAQGWGAWPVCSARVGAR
;
A
#
# COMPACT_ATOMS: atom_id res chain seq x y z
N MET A 1 -31.47 49.15 68.45
CA MET A 1 -32.60 48.23 68.13
C MET A 1 -32.72 48.15 66.62
N ASN A 2 -32.55 46.96 66.05
CA ASN A 2 -32.45 46.75 64.60
C ASN A 2 -33.79 47.09 63.91
N ALA A 3 -33.80 47.68 62.71
CA ALA A 3 -35.04 48.13 62.05
C ALA A 3 -36.09 47.00 61.91
N LEU A 4 -35.62 45.77 61.75
CA LEU A 4 -36.42 44.53 61.73
C LEU A 4 -37.18 44.26 63.04
N THR A 5 -36.65 44.65 64.21
CA THR A 5 -37.34 44.44 65.50
C THR A 5 -38.43 45.49 65.78
N LYS A 6 -38.33 46.70 65.21
CA LYS A 6 -39.42 47.71 65.24
C LYS A 6 -40.60 47.33 64.32
N LEU A 7 -40.32 46.69 63.18
CA LEU A 7 -41.38 46.18 62.29
C LEU A 7 -42.18 45.03 62.94
N ASN A 8 -41.52 44.15 63.72
CA ASN A 8 -42.21 42.99 64.31
C ASN A 8 -43.07 43.35 65.55
N ALA A 9 -42.77 44.46 66.23
CA ALA A 9 -43.47 44.89 67.46
C ALA A 9 -44.65 45.86 67.22
N THR A 10 -44.92 46.28 65.98
CA THR A 10 -46.00 47.24 65.68
C THR A 10 -47.36 46.54 65.53
N ARG A 11 -48.38 47.05 66.24
CA ARG A 11 -49.79 46.57 66.20
C ARG A 11 -50.68 47.35 65.22
N SER A 12 -50.12 48.23 64.38
CA SER A 12 -50.91 49.02 63.42
C SER A 12 -51.35 48.14 62.23
N PRO A 13 -52.66 47.92 62.03
CA PRO A 13 -53.15 47.11 60.92
C PRO A 13 -52.83 47.73 59.56
N LEU A 14 -52.74 49.07 59.49
CA LEU A 14 -52.46 49.85 58.29
C LEU A 14 -51.01 49.67 57.80
N LEU A 15 -50.03 49.66 58.72
CA LEU A 15 -48.63 49.41 58.39
C LEU A 15 -48.42 47.98 57.89
N ARG A 16 -49.09 47.00 58.51
CA ARG A 16 -49.04 45.59 58.08
C ARG A 16 -49.68 45.39 56.70
N ALA A 17 -50.79 46.08 56.42
CA ALA A 17 -51.43 46.04 55.10
C ALA A 17 -50.54 46.66 54.00
N LEU A 18 -49.86 47.77 54.28
CA LEU A 18 -48.92 48.39 53.34
C LEU A 18 -47.70 47.50 53.05
N VAL A 19 -47.12 46.87 54.07
CA VAL A 19 -46.01 45.93 53.89
C VAL A 19 -46.47 44.69 53.11
N ALA A 20 -47.66 44.16 53.39
CA ALA A 20 -48.23 43.04 52.64
C ALA A 20 -48.49 43.40 51.16
N ALA A 21 -49.05 44.58 50.89
CA ALA A 21 -49.26 45.06 49.52
C ALA A 21 -47.94 45.26 48.76
N LEU A 22 -46.92 45.82 49.42
CA LEU A 22 -45.58 45.98 48.84
C LEU A 22 -44.94 44.62 48.53
N LEU A 23 -45.07 43.63 49.42
CA LEU A 23 -44.57 42.27 49.20
C LEU A 23 -45.32 41.56 48.07
N VAL A 24 -46.62 41.81 47.88
CA VAL A 24 -47.37 41.30 46.73
C VAL A 24 -46.91 41.95 45.43
N VAL A 25 -46.63 43.26 45.40
CA VAL A 25 -46.10 43.94 44.22
C VAL A 25 -44.69 43.46 43.88
N ILE A 26 -43.82 43.30 44.87
CA ILE A 26 -42.45 42.78 44.68
C ILE A 26 -42.49 41.30 44.29
N GLY A 27 -43.37 40.50 44.90
CA GLY A 27 -43.55 39.08 44.57
C GLY A 27 -44.15 38.87 43.17
N ALA A 28 -45.15 39.68 42.78
CA ALA A 28 -45.72 39.66 41.44
C ALA A 28 -44.73 40.16 40.39
N GLY A 29 -43.99 41.24 40.69
CA GLY A 29 -42.94 41.77 39.81
C GLY A 29 -41.75 40.81 39.64
N GLY A 30 -41.28 40.21 40.73
CA GLY A 30 -40.21 39.20 40.73
C GLY A 30 -40.64 37.90 40.04
N GLY A 31 -41.87 37.44 40.30
CA GLY A 31 -42.45 36.28 39.62
C GLY A 31 -42.64 36.49 38.12
N TYR A 32 -43.09 37.68 37.71
CA TYR A 32 -43.23 38.06 36.30
C TYR A 32 -41.86 38.13 35.59
N ALA A 33 -40.84 38.71 36.23
CA ALA A 33 -39.50 38.76 35.67
C ALA A 33 -38.93 37.36 35.41
N ILE A 34 -39.07 36.44 36.38
CA ILE A 34 -38.62 35.04 36.23
C ILE A 34 -39.41 34.32 35.13
N ALA A 35 -40.73 34.52 35.06
CA ALA A 35 -41.57 33.91 34.03
C ALA A 35 -41.35 34.50 32.61
N ALA A 36 -40.82 35.71 32.51
CA ALA A 36 -40.54 36.36 31.22
C ALA A 36 -39.21 35.92 30.59
N HIS A 37 -38.28 35.41 31.40
CA HIS A 37 -37.02 34.85 30.94
C HIS A 37 -37.23 33.54 30.18
N LYS A 38 -36.60 33.45 29.02
CA LYS A 38 -36.60 32.28 28.16
C LYS A 38 -35.16 31.87 27.89
N THR A 39 -34.89 30.58 27.94
CA THR A 39 -33.64 29.97 27.52
C THR A 39 -33.86 29.32 26.17
N LEU A 40 -33.11 29.74 25.17
CA LEU A 40 -33.29 29.34 23.77
C LEU A 40 -31.99 28.76 23.23
N THR A 41 -32.10 27.97 22.17
CA THR A 41 -30.96 27.62 21.33
C THR A 41 -30.94 28.52 20.11
N LEU A 42 -29.88 29.31 19.95
CA LEU A 42 -29.63 30.10 18.76
C LEU A 42 -28.58 29.40 17.90
N ASN A 43 -28.95 28.96 16.70
CA ASN A 43 -28.07 28.34 15.73
C ASN A 43 -27.81 29.31 14.57
N VAL A 44 -26.60 29.86 14.49
CA VAL A 44 -26.19 30.76 13.40
C VAL A 44 -25.20 30.06 12.50
N ASP A 45 -25.58 29.83 11.24
CA ASP A 45 -24.77 29.16 10.21
C ASP A 45 -24.18 27.80 10.65
N GLY A 46 -24.90 27.07 11.49
CA GLY A 46 -24.48 25.77 12.03
C GLY A 46 -23.81 25.83 13.40
N ASN A 47 -23.55 27.03 13.95
CA ASN A 47 -22.99 27.19 15.28
C ASN A 47 -24.12 27.42 16.29
N ALA A 48 -24.41 26.41 17.11
CA ALA A 48 -25.41 26.49 18.17
C ALA A 48 -24.83 27.08 19.45
N MET A 49 -25.56 28.02 20.04
CA MET A 49 -25.28 28.59 21.36
C MET A 49 -26.58 28.71 22.17
N THR A 50 -26.46 28.59 23.48
CA THR A 50 -27.57 28.81 24.40
C THR A 50 -27.64 30.29 24.74
N VAL A 51 -28.81 30.89 24.56
CA VAL A 51 -29.06 32.32 24.81
C VAL A 51 -30.21 32.51 25.78
N THR A 52 -30.22 33.60 26.52
CA THR A 52 -31.27 33.95 27.47
C THR A 52 -31.89 35.29 27.09
N THR A 53 -33.21 35.33 26.96
CA THR A 53 -33.89 36.54 26.47
C THR A 53 -35.22 36.77 27.16
N VAL A 54 -35.62 38.04 27.23
CA VAL A 54 -36.97 38.47 27.61
C VAL A 54 -37.79 38.90 26.40
N LYS A 55 -37.18 38.94 25.21
CA LYS A 55 -37.85 39.35 23.98
C LYS A 55 -38.97 38.37 23.62
N SER A 56 -39.90 38.85 22.80
CA SER A 56 -41.10 38.10 22.43
C SER A 56 -41.07 37.58 21.00
N ARG A 57 -40.22 38.16 20.11
CA ARG A 57 -40.16 37.85 18.68
C ARG A 57 -38.78 37.44 18.22
N VAL A 58 -38.72 36.58 17.22
CA VAL A 58 -37.47 36.06 16.64
C VAL A 58 -36.52 37.19 16.21
N SER A 59 -37.01 38.19 15.47
CA SER A 59 -36.17 39.32 15.01
C SER A 59 -35.56 40.14 16.15
N GLU A 60 -36.30 40.31 17.25
CA GLU A 60 -35.83 41.05 18.42
C GLU A 60 -34.73 40.28 19.15
N VAL A 61 -34.89 38.96 19.29
CA VAL A 61 -33.86 38.09 19.87
C VAL A 61 -32.58 38.18 19.04
N LEU A 62 -32.69 38.02 17.71
CA LEU A 62 -31.52 38.06 16.84
C LEU A 62 -30.79 39.41 16.88
N ALA A 63 -31.51 40.52 16.86
CA ALA A 63 -30.92 41.85 16.97
C ALA A 63 -30.23 42.10 18.32
N ASP A 64 -30.80 41.59 19.44
CA ASP A 64 -30.23 41.70 20.79
C ASP A 64 -28.86 41.00 20.89
N TYR A 65 -28.67 39.92 20.12
CA TYR A 65 -27.43 39.17 20.01
C TYR A 65 -26.52 39.61 18.84
N GLY A 66 -26.81 40.76 18.22
CA GLY A 66 -25.95 41.38 17.20
C GLY A 66 -26.14 40.84 15.78
N TYR A 67 -27.22 40.09 15.52
CA TYR A 67 -27.55 39.58 14.18
C TYR A 67 -28.63 40.44 13.52
N ALA A 68 -28.18 41.36 12.65
CA ALA A 68 -29.08 42.10 11.77
C ALA A 68 -29.57 41.21 10.62
N LEU A 69 -30.88 41.11 10.45
CA LEU A 69 -31.50 40.33 9.39
C LEU A 69 -31.50 41.10 8.07
N SER A 70 -31.03 40.45 7.01
CA SER A 70 -31.25 40.83 5.62
C SER A 70 -32.51 40.16 5.06
N ASP A 71 -33.11 40.75 4.02
CA ASP A 71 -34.25 40.14 3.32
C ASP A 71 -33.91 38.83 2.61
N ARG A 72 -32.61 38.54 2.43
CA ARG A 72 -32.12 37.30 1.80
C ARG A 72 -31.74 36.22 2.81
N ASP A 73 -31.75 36.52 4.11
CA ASP A 73 -31.43 35.55 5.15
C ASP A 73 -32.60 34.58 5.33
N ASP A 74 -32.27 33.32 5.62
CA ASP A 74 -33.25 32.30 5.97
C ASP A 74 -33.30 32.16 7.50
N VAL A 75 -34.47 32.39 8.08
CA VAL A 75 -34.70 32.35 9.53
C VAL A 75 -35.91 31.49 9.85
N ALA A 76 -35.71 30.53 10.76
CA ALA A 76 -36.74 29.64 11.24
C ALA A 76 -36.70 29.57 12.78
N PRO A 77 -37.81 29.81 13.50
CA PRO A 77 -39.12 30.27 13.03
C PRO A 77 -39.09 31.64 12.33
N ALA A 78 -40.19 32.06 11.69
CA ALA A 78 -40.21 33.27 10.88
C ALA A 78 -39.91 34.51 11.73
N LYS A 79 -39.36 35.56 11.10
CA LYS A 79 -38.87 36.77 11.81
C LYS A 79 -39.88 37.44 12.76
N HIS A 80 -41.18 37.29 12.51
CA HIS A 80 -42.25 37.85 13.33
C HIS A 80 -42.91 36.86 14.29
N ASP A 81 -42.53 35.59 14.27
CA ASP A 81 -43.08 34.57 15.14
C ASP A 81 -42.71 34.82 16.60
N SER A 82 -43.61 34.40 17.49
CA SER A 82 -43.41 34.49 18.93
C SER A 82 -42.42 33.43 19.40
N VAL A 83 -41.53 33.79 20.33
CA VAL A 83 -40.53 32.88 20.91
C VAL A 83 -40.96 32.40 22.30
N ARG A 84 -40.80 31.10 22.56
CA ARG A 84 -41.10 30.40 23.82
C ARG A 84 -39.84 29.82 24.44
N ASP A 85 -39.92 29.48 25.72
CA ASP A 85 -38.82 28.82 26.43
C ASP A 85 -38.51 27.46 25.80
N GLY A 86 -37.22 27.16 25.62
CA GLY A 86 -36.74 25.95 24.95
C GLY A 86 -36.75 25.99 23.42
N ASP A 87 -37.24 27.07 22.79
CA ASP A 87 -37.28 27.17 21.33
C ASP A 87 -35.87 27.17 20.72
N THR A 88 -35.78 26.70 19.48
CA THR A 88 -34.57 26.80 18.65
C THR A 88 -34.80 27.78 17.52
N ILE A 89 -33.97 28.82 17.45
CA ILE A 89 -33.93 29.79 16.35
C ILE A 89 -32.74 29.44 15.47
N VAL A 90 -33.00 29.16 14.19
CA VAL A 90 -31.98 28.91 13.18
C VAL A 90 -31.91 30.13 12.26
N LEU A 91 -30.73 30.74 12.18
CA LEU A 91 -30.41 31.81 11.26
C LEU A 91 -29.34 31.32 10.28
N LYS A 92 -29.67 31.32 8.98
CA LYS A 92 -28.72 31.10 7.89
C LYS A 92 -28.56 32.40 7.12
N ARG A 93 -27.38 32.99 7.23
CA ARG A 93 -27.09 34.28 6.59
C ARG A 93 -26.79 34.10 5.12
N SER A 94 -27.32 35.01 4.31
CA SER A 94 -27.13 35.07 2.88
C SER A 94 -25.70 35.50 2.53
N ARG A 95 -25.14 34.88 1.49
CA ARG A 95 -23.75 35.04 1.06
C ARG A 95 -23.74 35.24 -0.46
N PRO A 96 -23.04 36.26 -0.97
CA PRO A 96 -22.85 36.41 -2.40
C PRO A 96 -21.85 35.35 -2.89
N LEU A 97 -22.14 34.74 -4.04
CA LEU A 97 -21.32 33.71 -4.64
C LEU A 97 -21.20 34.02 -6.13
N ASP A 98 -19.96 34.26 -6.57
CA ASP A 98 -19.64 34.57 -7.96
C ASP A 98 -19.25 33.26 -8.66
N ILE A 99 -20.13 32.71 -9.49
CA ILE A 99 -19.96 31.39 -10.10
C ILE A 99 -19.55 31.51 -11.56
N SER A 100 -18.51 30.78 -11.96
CA SER A 100 -18.13 30.58 -13.36
C SER A 100 -18.21 29.09 -13.69
N VAL A 101 -18.93 28.74 -14.75
CA VAL A 101 -19.10 27.35 -15.20
C VAL A 101 -18.25 27.11 -16.43
N ASP A 102 -17.39 26.08 -16.41
CA ASP A 102 -16.53 25.68 -17.53
C ASP A 102 -15.67 26.84 -18.10
N GLY A 103 -15.28 27.78 -17.24
CA GLY A 103 -14.47 28.94 -17.62
C GLY A 103 -15.22 30.04 -18.38
N GLN A 104 -16.55 29.99 -18.40
CA GLN A 104 -17.40 31.03 -19.00
C GLN A 104 -17.60 32.22 -18.04
N ASP A 105 -18.40 33.20 -18.47
CA ASP A 105 -18.71 34.42 -17.71
C ASP A 105 -19.18 34.15 -16.28
N THR A 106 -18.76 35.02 -15.36
CA THR A 106 -19.11 34.95 -13.95
C THR A 106 -20.51 35.50 -13.70
N GLN A 107 -21.35 34.72 -13.02
CA GLN A 107 -22.67 35.14 -12.56
C GLN A 107 -22.71 35.22 -11.04
N GLN A 108 -23.17 36.35 -10.50
CA GLN A 108 -23.38 36.52 -9.07
C GLN A 108 -24.74 35.94 -8.66
N VAL A 109 -24.71 34.98 -7.74
CA VAL A 109 -25.89 34.39 -7.11
C VAL A 109 -25.81 34.54 -5.59
N TRP A 110 -26.94 34.32 -4.91
CA TRP A 110 -27.03 34.42 -3.46
C TRP A 110 -27.43 33.07 -2.88
N THR A 111 -26.76 32.66 -1.81
CA THR A 111 -26.99 31.38 -1.14
C THR A 111 -26.94 31.56 0.37
N THR A 112 -27.76 30.79 1.08
CA THR A 112 -27.74 30.70 2.55
C THR A 112 -26.93 29.49 3.03
N ALA A 113 -26.30 28.78 2.09
CA ALA A 113 -25.48 27.61 2.35
C ALA A 113 -24.19 27.95 3.10
N SER A 114 -23.77 27.04 3.99
CA SER A 114 -22.57 27.25 4.80
C SER A 114 -21.28 26.69 4.18
N THR A 115 -21.43 25.79 3.22
CA THR A 115 -20.34 25.08 2.53
C THR A 115 -20.55 25.08 1.02
N VAL A 116 -19.47 24.89 0.25
CA VAL A 116 -19.53 24.77 -1.21
C VAL A 116 -20.49 23.66 -1.65
N ASN A 117 -20.48 22.51 -0.98
CA ASN A 117 -21.39 21.40 -1.28
C ASN A 117 -22.86 21.81 -1.16
N ASP A 118 -23.21 22.45 -0.05
CA ASP A 118 -24.59 22.88 0.22
C ASP A 118 -25.03 23.96 -0.77
N ALA A 119 -24.12 24.86 -1.17
CA ALA A 119 -24.42 25.89 -2.17
C ALA A 119 -24.68 25.28 -3.54
N LEU A 120 -23.83 24.34 -3.99
CA LEU A 120 -24.04 23.64 -5.25
C LEU A 120 -25.34 22.84 -5.24
N SER A 121 -25.71 22.24 -4.10
CA SER A 121 -27.01 21.57 -3.92
C SER A 121 -28.18 22.55 -4.04
N GLN A 122 -28.13 23.68 -3.33
CA GLN A 122 -29.17 24.71 -3.36
C GLN A 122 -29.37 25.30 -4.77
N LEU A 123 -28.30 25.40 -5.56
CA LEU A 123 -28.32 25.89 -6.93
C LEU A 123 -28.64 24.82 -7.97
N SER A 124 -28.94 23.58 -7.55
CA SER A 124 -29.17 22.42 -8.44
C SER A 124 -27.98 22.11 -9.36
N MET A 125 -26.75 22.38 -8.90
CA MET A 125 -25.48 22.18 -9.62
C MET A 125 -24.70 20.96 -9.09
N THR A 126 -25.41 19.92 -8.66
CA THR A 126 -24.80 18.71 -8.07
C THR A 126 -23.89 17.94 -9.03
N ASP A 127 -24.13 18.08 -10.34
CA ASP A 127 -23.37 17.53 -11.46
C ASP A 127 -22.15 18.39 -11.83
N THR A 128 -21.68 19.26 -10.92
CA THR A 128 -20.51 20.10 -11.14
C THR A 128 -19.44 19.86 -10.06
N ALA A 129 -18.19 20.17 -10.38
CA ALA A 129 -17.08 20.05 -9.45
C ALA A 129 -16.33 21.39 -9.35
N PRO A 130 -16.01 21.86 -8.14
CA PRO A 130 -15.18 23.04 -7.97
C PRO A 130 -13.75 22.80 -8.49
N THR A 131 -13.15 23.81 -9.12
CA THR A 131 -11.80 23.70 -9.70
C THR A 131 -10.69 23.95 -8.69
N ALA A 132 -10.89 24.88 -7.76
CA ALA A 132 -9.90 25.31 -6.77
C ALA A 132 -10.32 25.03 -5.31
N ALA A 133 -11.62 25.05 -5.04
CA ALA A 133 -12.16 24.76 -3.71
C ALA A 133 -12.50 23.27 -3.57
N THR A 134 -12.65 22.81 -2.33
CA THR A 134 -13.22 21.48 -2.07
C THR A 134 -14.72 21.62 -1.77
N ARG A 135 -15.50 20.56 -1.99
CA ARG A 135 -16.93 20.56 -1.63
C ARG A 135 -17.16 20.83 -0.13
N GLY A 136 -16.23 20.44 0.74
CA GLY A 136 -16.29 20.69 2.19
C GLY A 136 -15.87 22.10 2.61
N SER A 137 -15.34 22.93 1.71
CA SER A 137 -14.87 24.28 2.03
C SER A 137 -16.02 25.16 2.53
N ARG A 138 -15.79 25.90 3.61
CA ARG A 138 -16.74 26.88 4.16
C ARG A 138 -16.86 28.08 3.23
N LEU A 139 -18.09 28.57 3.04
CA LEU A 139 -18.35 29.82 2.33
C LEU A 139 -18.18 31.00 3.30
N PRO A 140 -17.39 32.03 2.99
CA PRO A 140 -17.32 33.24 3.80
C PRO A 140 -18.55 34.13 3.57
N LEU A 141 -18.87 35.00 4.54
CA LEU A 141 -20.03 35.90 4.45
C LEU A 141 -19.82 37.06 3.48
N GLU A 142 -18.56 37.48 3.30
CA GLU A 142 -18.17 38.53 2.34
C GLU A 142 -18.28 38.08 0.87
N GLY A 143 -18.39 36.77 0.66
CA GLY A 143 -18.57 36.13 -0.63
C GLY A 143 -17.36 35.38 -1.14
N MET A 144 -17.57 34.58 -2.18
CA MET A 144 -16.55 33.71 -2.75
C MET A 144 -16.66 33.66 -4.27
N SER A 145 -15.53 33.58 -4.96
CA SER A 145 -15.50 33.21 -6.38
C SER A 145 -15.35 31.70 -6.51
N LEU A 146 -16.32 31.06 -7.17
CA LEU A 146 -16.42 29.62 -7.30
C LEU A 146 -16.44 29.23 -8.78
N ALA A 147 -15.28 28.88 -9.30
CA ALA A 147 -15.19 28.24 -10.62
C ALA A 147 -15.54 26.75 -10.48
N VAL A 148 -16.46 26.29 -11.33
CA VAL A 148 -16.91 24.90 -11.41
C VAL A 148 -16.81 24.38 -12.83
N VAL A 149 -16.66 23.06 -12.96
CA VAL A 149 -16.72 22.36 -14.25
C VAL A 149 -17.92 21.43 -14.26
N SER A 150 -18.57 21.32 -15.42
CA SER A 150 -19.70 20.41 -15.61
C SER A 150 -19.23 18.96 -15.75
N ALA A 151 -20.14 18.02 -15.44
CA ALA A 151 -19.89 16.61 -15.67
C ALA A 151 -19.82 16.30 -17.18
N LYS A 152 -18.69 15.75 -17.60
CA LYS A 152 -18.41 15.36 -18.98
C LYS A 152 -18.30 13.85 -19.08
N THR A 153 -18.78 13.28 -20.17
CA THR A 153 -18.57 11.86 -20.51
C THR A 153 -17.18 11.72 -21.13
N VAL A 154 -16.41 10.71 -20.71
CA VAL A 154 -15.07 10.40 -21.24
C VAL A 154 -14.97 8.94 -21.63
N GLN A 155 -13.99 8.57 -22.45
CA GLN A 155 -13.65 7.17 -22.75
C GLN A 155 -12.43 6.77 -21.93
N LEU A 156 -12.62 6.01 -20.85
CA LEU A 156 -11.54 5.62 -19.94
C LEU A 156 -11.14 4.17 -20.18
N ASN A 157 -9.90 3.94 -20.60
CA ASN A 157 -9.24 2.64 -20.61
C ASN A 157 -8.27 2.56 -19.44
N ASP A 158 -8.68 1.91 -18.35
CA ASP A 158 -7.86 1.75 -17.15
C ASP A 158 -7.23 0.35 -17.12
N GLY A 159 -5.96 0.27 -17.50
CA GLY A 159 -5.22 -1.00 -17.52
C GLY A 159 -5.86 -2.09 -18.39
N GLY A 160 -6.56 -1.70 -19.47
CA GLY A 160 -7.29 -2.61 -20.35
C GLY A 160 -8.79 -2.71 -20.06
N VAL A 161 -9.27 -2.13 -18.96
CA VAL A 161 -10.71 -2.07 -18.63
C VAL A 161 -11.32 -0.79 -19.21
N ILE A 162 -12.16 -0.95 -20.24
CA ILE A 162 -12.80 0.18 -20.93
C ILE A 162 -14.13 0.55 -20.25
N SER A 163 -14.34 1.83 -20.01
CA SER A 163 -15.57 2.39 -19.42
C SER A 163 -15.85 3.80 -19.95
N THR A 164 -17.10 4.28 -19.78
CA THR A 164 -17.51 5.63 -20.22
C THR A 164 -18.17 6.43 -19.08
N PRO A 165 -17.42 6.82 -18.05
CA PRO A 165 -17.97 7.54 -16.91
C PRO A 165 -18.35 8.98 -17.28
N ARG A 166 -19.44 9.48 -16.67
CA ARG A 166 -19.84 10.90 -16.71
C ARG A 166 -19.52 11.53 -15.36
N ILE A 167 -18.47 12.35 -15.30
CA ILE A 167 -17.92 12.87 -14.04
C ILE A 167 -17.56 14.34 -14.21
N ALA A 168 -17.81 15.13 -13.16
CA ALA A 168 -17.31 16.49 -13.07
C ALA A 168 -15.91 16.47 -12.47
N ALA A 169 -14.92 16.77 -13.30
CA ALA A 169 -13.52 16.84 -12.88
C ALA A 169 -12.76 17.86 -13.75
N PRO A 170 -11.93 18.73 -13.13
CA PRO A 170 -11.23 19.78 -13.87
C PRO A 170 -10.11 19.22 -14.75
N THR A 171 -9.47 18.12 -14.33
CA THR A 171 -8.32 17.52 -15.00
C THR A 171 -8.42 16.00 -15.03
N VAL A 172 -7.63 15.34 -15.88
CA VAL A 172 -7.54 13.87 -15.96
C VAL A 172 -7.20 13.25 -14.60
N GLY A 173 -6.25 13.84 -13.86
CA GLY A 173 -5.88 13.35 -12.52
C GLY A 173 -7.03 13.42 -11.52
N ALA A 174 -7.74 14.57 -11.49
CA ALA A 174 -8.93 14.73 -10.64
C ALA A 174 -10.07 13.80 -11.04
N LEU A 175 -10.19 13.46 -12.33
CA LEU A 175 -11.18 12.49 -12.81
C LEU A 175 -10.88 11.09 -12.26
N LEU A 176 -9.62 10.67 -12.32
CA LEU A 176 -9.19 9.37 -11.78
C LEU A 176 -9.40 9.28 -10.26
N GLU A 177 -9.10 10.36 -9.52
CA GLU A 177 -9.45 10.48 -8.10
C GLU A 177 -10.95 10.34 -7.85
N ALA A 178 -11.78 11.06 -8.62
CA ALA A 178 -13.24 11.03 -8.49
C ALA A 178 -13.85 9.66 -8.83
N THR A 179 -13.20 8.86 -9.69
CA THR A 179 -13.59 7.45 -9.95
C THR A 179 -13.16 6.47 -8.85
N GLY A 180 -12.42 6.94 -7.84
CA GLY A 180 -11.86 6.08 -6.79
C GLY A 180 -10.59 5.33 -7.19
N ASN A 181 -10.01 5.64 -8.36
CA ASN A 181 -8.82 4.98 -8.91
C ASN A 181 -7.69 5.99 -9.19
N PRO A 182 -7.18 6.72 -8.18
CA PRO A 182 -6.12 7.71 -8.39
C PRO A 182 -4.85 7.08 -8.95
N LEU A 183 -4.00 7.89 -9.59
CA LEU A 183 -2.66 7.46 -9.99
C LEU A 183 -1.82 7.23 -8.74
N GLN A 184 -1.12 6.10 -8.69
CA GLN A 184 -0.26 5.74 -7.57
C GLN A 184 1.09 5.22 -8.07
N GLN A 185 2.13 5.36 -7.25
CA GLN A 185 3.45 4.82 -7.54
C GLN A 185 3.99 5.26 -8.91
N PHE A 186 4.04 4.33 -9.87
CA PHE A 186 4.57 4.53 -11.21
C PHE A 186 3.47 4.51 -12.28
N ASP A 187 2.19 4.55 -11.88
CA ASP A 187 1.07 4.64 -12.82
C ASP A 187 1.25 5.84 -13.77
N THR A 188 0.93 5.64 -15.05
CA THR A 188 0.97 6.69 -16.07
C THR A 188 -0.39 6.84 -16.73
N VAL A 189 -0.65 8.03 -17.28
CA VAL A 189 -1.87 8.31 -18.03
C VAL A 189 -1.57 9.18 -19.24
N ASP A 190 -2.28 8.91 -20.32
CA ASP A 190 -2.35 9.74 -21.51
C ASP A 190 -3.82 10.10 -21.79
N PRO A 191 -4.18 11.39 -21.96
CA PRO A 191 -3.34 12.59 -21.80
C PRO A 191 -2.82 12.79 -20.37
N ALA A 192 -1.88 13.73 -20.21
CA ALA A 192 -1.24 14.03 -18.92
C ALA A 192 -2.25 14.32 -17.78
N PRO A 193 -1.92 14.03 -16.50
CA PRO A 193 -2.84 14.22 -15.37
C PRO A 193 -3.37 15.65 -15.21
N SER A 194 -2.61 16.66 -15.65
CA SER A 194 -2.99 18.07 -15.60
C SER A 194 -3.85 18.53 -16.78
N THR A 195 -4.05 17.69 -17.80
CA THR A 195 -4.82 18.05 -18.99
C THR A 195 -6.29 18.28 -18.61
N PRO A 196 -6.89 19.42 -19.04
CA PRO A 196 -8.31 19.68 -18.81
C PRO A 196 -9.21 18.64 -19.48
N VAL A 197 -10.26 18.21 -18.79
CA VAL A 197 -11.19 17.20 -19.32
C VAL A 197 -12.16 17.83 -20.33
N THR A 198 -12.23 17.23 -21.53
CA THR A 198 -13.20 17.55 -22.58
C THR A 198 -14.18 16.38 -22.80
N ALA A 199 -15.30 16.65 -23.47
CA ALA A 199 -16.29 15.61 -23.78
C ALA A 199 -15.73 14.57 -24.76
N ASP A 200 -16.06 13.30 -24.52
CA ASP A 200 -15.65 12.13 -25.29
C ASP A 200 -14.13 11.92 -25.39
N MET A 201 -13.35 12.59 -24.52
CA MET A 201 -11.90 12.49 -24.49
C MET A 201 -11.45 11.05 -24.19
N PRO A 202 -10.58 10.45 -25.02
CA PRO A 202 -9.95 9.18 -24.71
C PRO A 202 -8.89 9.38 -23.62
N ILE A 203 -8.93 8.55 -22.59
CA ILE A 203 -7.98 8.52 -21.48
C ILE A 203 -7.49 7.09 -21.33
N THR A 204 -6.19 6.87 -21.47
CA THR A 204 -5.57 5.56 -21.27
C THR A 204 -4.65 5.60 -20.06
N VAL A 205 -4.94 4.76 -19.07
CA VAL A 205 -4.13 4.61 -17.86
C VAL A 205 -3.36 3.30 -17.94
N THR A 206 -2.05 3.37 -17.68
CA THR A 206 -1.20 2.19 -17.47
C THR A 206 -0.89 2.08 -15.99
N ARG A 207 -1.35 1.01 -15.34
CA ARG A 207 -1.13 0.77 -13.91
C ARG A 207 0.21 0.08 -13.71
N ILE A 208 1.13 0.69 -12.99
CA ILE A 208 2.47 0.15 -12.73
C ILE A 208 2.69 0.18 -11.23
N ARG A 209 2.55 -0.98 -10.59
CA ARG A 209 2.56 -1.11 -9.14
C ARG A 209 3.54 -2.16 -8.66
N VAL A 210 4.25 -1.81 -7.61
CA VAL A 210 5.06 -2.70 -6.80
C VAL A 210 4.27 -3.04 -5.54
N SER A 211 4.13 -4.33 -5.28
CA SER A 211 3.46 -4.84 -4.09
C SER A 211 4.33 -5.87 -3.38
N LYS A 212 4.14 -6.02 -2.06
CA LYS A 212 4.78 -7.08 -1.29
C LYS A 212 3.81 -8.25 -1.20
N VAL A 213 4.28 -9.43 -1.62
CA VAL A 213 3.53 -10.68 -1.51
C VAL A 213 4.34 -11.64 -0.67
N THR A 214 3.72 -12.21 0.35
CA THR A 214 4.33 -13.24 1.18
C THR A 214 3.87 -14.60 0.70
N GLU A 215 4.82 -15.49 0.42
CA GLU A 215 4.56 -16.86 -0.01
C GLU A 215 5.35 -17.84 0.86
N GLN A 216 4.68 -18.90 1.31
CA GLN A 216 5.31 -19.94 2.12
C GLN A 216 6.03 -20.93 1.20
N ALA A 217 7.31 -21.15 1.47
CA ALA A 217 8.19 -22.03 0.70
C ALA A 217 8.92 -23.04 1.60
N PRO A 218 9.35 -24.20 1.06
CA PRO A 218 10.20 -25.12 1.80
C PRO A 218 11.57 -24.48 2.10
N LEU A 219 12.11 -24.77 3.28
CA LEU A 219 13.48 -24.44 3.66
C LEU A 219 14.34 -25.69 3.55
N ALA A 220 15.34 -25.68 2.66
CA ALA A 220 16.24 -26.80 2.46
C ALA A 220 17.11 -27.04 3.72
N PRO A 221 17.36 -28.30 4.12
CA PRO A 221 18.31 -28.64 5.18
C PRO A 221 19.73 -28.16 4.90
N THR A 222 20.44 -27.72 5.94
CA THR A 222 21.88 -27.46 5.85
C THR A 222 22.63 -28.79 5.94
N PRO A 223 23.62 -29.06 5.05
CA PRO A 223 24.40 -30.29 5.12
C PRO A 223 25.51 -30.19 6.18
N GLN A 224 25.38 -30.99 7.24
CA GLN A 224 26.45 -31.26 8.20
C GLN A 224 27.39 -32.31 7.61
N LYS A 225 28.65 -31.91 7.42
CA LYS A 225 29.66 -32.77 6.80
C LYS A 225 30.34 -33.63 7.85
N ILE A 226 30.39 -34.94 7.61
CA ILE A 226 31.14 -35.90 8.43
C ILE A 226 32.18 -36.58 7.55
N GLU A 227 33.43 -36.56 7.99
CA GLU A 227 34.54 -37.18 7.29
C GLU A 227 34.50 -38.72 7.41
N ASP A 228 34.72 -39.40 6.29
CA ASP A 228 34.86 -40.85 6.22
C ASP A 228 36.27 -41.22 5.75
N PRO A 229 37.16 -41.65 6.66
CA PRO A 229 38.54 -41.97 6.32
C PRO A 229 38.69 -43.22 5.44
N GLU A 230 37.62 -44.00 5.21
CA GLU A 230 37.64 -45.15 4.33
C GLU A 230 37.13 -44.81 2.92
N MET A 231 36.53 -43.64 2.73
CA MET A 231 35.99 -43.16 1.46
C MET A 231 36.94 -42.17 0.79
N ASN A 232 37.17 -42.34 -0.52
CA ASN A 232 37.99 -41.41 -1.30
C ASN A 232 37.46 -39.98 -1.23
N MET A 233 38.35 -38.99 -1.16
CA MET A 233 38.02 -37.56 -1.06
C MET A 233 37.20 -37.01 -2.23
N SER A 234 37.17 -37.72 -3.36
CA SER A 234 36.35 -37.40 -4.54
C SER A 234 34.86 -37.72 -4.36
N ARG A 235 34.49 -38.47 -3.32
CA ARG A 235 33.13 -38.98 -3.12
C ARG A 235 32.45 -38.29 -1.95
N SER A 236 31.14 -38.16 -2.08
CA SER A 236 30.24 -37.82 -0.98
C SER A 236 28.97 -38.64 -1.07
N VAL A 237 28.38 -38.94 0.07
CA VAL A 237 27.15 -39.73 0.18
C VAL A 237 26.22 -39.02 1.16
N VAL A 238 24.99 -38.78 0.74
CA VAL A 238 23.94 -38.32 1.66
C VAL A 238 23.58 -39.49 2.57
N GLN A 239 24.04 -39.44 3.83
CA GLN A 239 23.73 -40.46 4.83
C GLN A 239 22.35 -40.24 5.43
N ASP A 240 21.98 -38.98 5.67
CA ASP A 240 20.65 -38.59 6.13
C ASP A 240 20.21 -37.34 5.34
N PRO A 241 19.10 -37.38 4.60
CA PRO A 241 18.62 -36.22 3.85
C PRO A 241 18.09 -35.08 4.74
N GLY A 242 18.00 -35.27 6.05
CA GLY A 242 17.43 -34.27 6.97
C GLY A 242 15.90 -34.25 6.90
N ALA A 243 15.30 -33.10 7.21
CA ALA A 243 13.89 -32.84 6.96
C ALA A 243 13.70 -31.37 6.57
N PRO A 244 12.97 -31.06 5.48
CA PRO A 244 12.75 -29.68 5.08
C PRO A 244 11.96 -28.92 6.14
N GLY A 245 12.38 -27.68 6.37
CA GLY A 245 11.65 -26.72 7.17
C GLY A 245 10.64 -25.93 6.32
N THR A 246 10.10 -24.87 6.88
CA THR A 246 9.23 -23.91 6.19
C THR A 246 9.67 -22.49 6.48
N GLN A 247 9.55 -21.63 5.47
CA GLN A 247 9.87 -20.21 5.57
C GLN A 247 8.84 -19.39 4.79
N ASP A 248 8.56 -18.18 5.27
CA ASP A 248 7.86 -17.17 4.50
C ASP A 248 8.88 -16.37 3.70
N ILE A 249 8.72 -16.33 2.38
CA ILE A 249 9.50 -15.47 1.50
C ILE A 249 8.64 -14.28 1.13
N VAL A 250 9.13 -13.08 1.45
CA VAL A 250 8.51 -11.84 1.01
C VAL A 250 9.11 -11.49 -0.34
N TYR A 251 8.25 -11.43 -1.35
CA TYR A 251 8.58 -10.98 -2.70
C TYR A 251 8.18 -9.54 -2.90
N SER A 252 9.03 -8.77 -3.59
CA SER A 252 8.63 -7.54 -4.27
C SER A 252 8.16 -7.91 -5.66
N VAL A 253 6.88 -7.72 -5.93
CA VAL A 253 6.21 -8.10 -7.18
C VAL A 253 5.89 -6.85 -7.99
N LEU A 254 6.43 -6.76 -9.20
CA LEU A 254 6.10 -5.73 -10.19
C LEU A 254 4.90 -6.20 -11.02
N SER A 255 3.88 -5.36 -11.10
CA SER A 255 2.69 -5.60 -11.90
C SER A 255 2.46 -4.45 -12.88
N VAL A 256 2.11 -4.79 -14.11
CA VAL A 256 1.66 -3.85 -15.14
C VAL A 256 0.24 -4.23 -15.53
N ASN A 257 -0.72 -3.33 -15.37
CA ASN A 257 -2.14 -3.55 -15.64
C ASN A 257 -2.71 -4.79 -14.92
N GLY A 258 -2.31 -4.98 -13.65
CA GLY A 258 -2.73 -6.12 -12.82
C GLY A 258 -2.04 -7.45 -13.16
N ARG A 259 -1.21 -7.50 -14.20
CA ARG A 259 -0.44 -8.69 -14.56
C ARG A 259 0.98 -8.59 -14.01
N GLU A 260 1.41 -9.62 -13.29
CA GLU A 260 2.80 -9.71 -12.83
C GLU A 260 3.77 -9.79 -14.02
N THR A 261 4.77 -8.92 -14.01
CA THR A 261 5.85 -8.89 -15.00
C THR A 261 7.18 -9.38 -14.43
N GLY A 262 7.32 -9.40 -13.11
CA GLY A 262 8.47 -9.97 -12.42
C GLY A 262 8.33 -9.91 -10.91
N ARG A 263 9.11 -10.76 -10.23
CA ARG A 263 9.23 -10.77 -8.77
C ARG A 263 10.68 -10.99 -8.33
N MET A 264 11.05 -10.45 -7.18
CA MET A 264 12.33 -10.71 -6.53
C MET A 264 12.15 -10.93 -5.03
N PRO A 265 12.85 -11.90 -4.41
CA PRO A 265 12.82 -12.07 -2.97
C PRO A 265 13.51 -10.89 -2.28
N VAL A 266 12.86 -10.30 -1.28
CA VAL A 266 13.43 -9.17 -0.52
C VAL A 266 13.81 -9.56 0.90
N SER A 267 13.12 -10.54 1.48
CA SER A 267 13.43 -11.08 2.80
C SER A 267 12.80 -12.45 2.96
N ASN A 268 13.30 -13.24 3.89
CA ASN A 268 12.68 -14.48 4.32
C ASN A 268 12.59 -14.52 5.86
N ASN A 269 11.59 -15.23 6.36
CA ASN A 269 11.40 -15.50 7.78
C ASN A 269 11.21 -17.01 7.99
N VAL A 270 12.05 -17.63 8.80
CA VAL A 270 11.96 -19.07 9.07
C VAL A 270 10.81 -19.32 10.04
N LEU A 271 9.85 -20.16 9.63
CA LEU A 271 8.72 -20.55 10.47
C LEU A 271 9.03 -21.84 11.22
N THR A 272 9.38 -22.88 10.48
CA THR A 272 9.84 -24.16 11.03
C THR A 272 11.26 -24.39 10.56
N PRO A 273 12.25 -24.45 11.47
CA PRO A 273 13.62 -24.77 11.10
C PRO A 273 13.71 -26.11 10.37
N ALA A 274 14.57 -26.19 9.35
CA ALA A 274 14.89 -27.47 8.74
C ALA A 274 15.73 -28.32 9.69
N ARG A 275 15.54 -29.64 9.68
CA ARG A 275 16.47 -30.57 10.33
C ARG A 275 17.63 -30.80 9.39
N ASP A 276 18.83 -30.46 9.84
CA ASP A 276 20.07 -30.63 9.09
C ASP A 276 20.20 -32.02 8.46
N SER A 277 20.78 -32.05 7.27
CA SER A 277 21.14 -33.28 6.56
C SER A 277 22.55 -33.70 6.96
N VAL A 278 22.86 -35.00 6.89
CA VAL A 278 24.21 -35.53 7.13
C VAL A 278 24.80 -35.94 5.79
N LEU A 279 25.81 -35.20 5.36
CA LEU A 279 26.59 -35.49 4.16
C LEU A 279 27.91 -36.12 4.59
N ARG A 280 28.09 -37.39 4.29
CA ARG A 280 29.38 -38.04 4.51
C ARG A 280 30.31 -37.68 3.35
N VAL A 281 31.47 -37.11 3.66
CA VAL A 281 32.49 -36.72 2.67
C VAL A 281 33.71 -37.59 2.84
N GLY A 282 34.31 -38.04 1.75
CA GLY A 282 35.51 -38.86 1.85
C GLY A 282 36.70 -38.08 2.40
N ALA A 283 37.48 -38.74 3.23
CA ALA A 283 38.67 -38.21 3.89
C ALA A 283 39.84 -39.22 3.88
N LYS A 284 39.77 -40.23 3.02
CA LYS A 284 40.81 -41.26 2.94
C LYS A 284 42.18 -40.67 2.57
N PRO A 285 43.19 -40.78 3.44
CA PRO A 285 44.52 -40.20 3.17
C PRO A 285 45.13 -40.73 1.86
N GLY A 286 45.78 -39.86 1.08
CA GLY A 286 46.43 -40.22 -0.18
C GLY A 286 45.48 -40.29 -1.39
N THR A 287 44.19 -40.02 -1.18
CA THR A 287 43.16 -39.96 -2.24
C THR A 287 42.83 -38.54 -2.67
N GLU A 288 43.71 -37.57 -2.38
CA GLU A 288 43.59 -36.20 -2.88
C GLU A 288 43.59 -36.23 -4.41
N VAL A 289 42.67 -35.48 -5.02
CA VAL A 289 42.55 -35.37 -6.48
C VAL A 289 43.01 -33.97 -6.89
N PRO A 290 44.06 -33.85 -7.72
CA PRO A 290 44.51 -32.56 -8.21
C PRO A 290 43.45 -31.93 -9.12
N ALA A 291 43.44 -30.60 -9.18
CA ALA A 291 42.57 -29.87 -10.08
C ALA A 291 42.87 -30.23 -11.54
N VAL A 292 41.81 -30.48 -12.32
CA VAL A 292 41.92 -30.83 -13.74
C VAL A 292 42.20 -29.57 -14.57
N THR A 293 43.36 -29.51 -15.24
CA THR A 293 43.78 -28.34 -16.03
C THR A 293 43.37 -28.43 -17.51
N ARG A 294 43.36 -29.64 -18.10
CA ARG A 294 43.03 -29.89 -19.52
C ARG A 294 41.71 -30.65 -19.71
N GLY A 295 40.69 -30.28 -18.93
CA GLY A 295 39.42 -31.02 -18.86
C GLY A 295 38.77 -31.29 -20.22
N SER A 296 38.66 -30.26 -21.07
CA SER A 296 38.06 -30.40 -22.40
C SER A 296 38.81 -31.35 -23.33
N ALA A 297 40.15 -31.39 -23.25
CA ALA A 297 40.95 -32.32 -24.05
C ALA A 297 40.75 -33.77 -23.57
N TRP A 298 40.70 -33.97 -22.25
CA TRP A 298 40.42 -35.28 -21.66
C TRP A 298 39.00 -35.76 -21.93
N ASP A 299 38.01 -34.87 -21.90
CA ASP A 299 36.62 -35.19 -22.25
C ASP A 299 36.47 -35.53 -23.73
N ALA A 300 37.12 -34.77 -24.62
CA ALA A 300 37.14 -35.07 -26.05
C ALA A 300 37.81 -36.42 -26.33
N LEU A 301 38.91 -36.71 -25.62
CA LEU A 301 39.56 -38.01 -25.69
C LEU A 301 38.62 -39.11 -25.21
N ALA A 302 37.98 -38.94 -24.05
CA ALA A 302 37.03 -39.91 -23.52
C ALA A 302 35.78 -40.08 -24.40
N GLN A 303 35.38 -39.04 -25.14
CA GLN A 303 34.33 -39.13 -26.15
C GLN A 303 34.75 -40.04 -27.31
N CYS A 304 36.00 -39.93 -27.76
CA CYS A 304 36.53 -40.76 -28.84
C CYS A 304 36.78 -42.21 -28.39
N GLU A 305 37.32 -42.40 -27.17
CA GLU A 305 37.75 -43.69 -26.63
C GLU A 305 36.60 -44.51 -26.03
N ALA A 306 35.67 -43.84 -25.33
CA ALA A 306 34.62 -44.49 -24.52
C ALA A 306 33.21 -43.96 -24.81
N GLY A 307 33.03 -43.13 -25.85
CA GLY A 307 31.75 -42.47 -26.11
C GLY A 307 31.32 -41.49 -25.01
N GLY A 308 32.27 -41.06 -24.16
CA GLY A 308 32.04 -40.17 -23.02
C GLY A 308 31.70 -40.90 -21.71
N ASN A 309 31.64 -42.24 -21.72
CA ASN A 309 31.31 -43.03 -20.54
C ASN A 309 32.56 -43.31 -19.69
N TRP A 310 32.77 -42.55 -18.62
CA TRP A 310 33.89 -42.72 -17.70
C TRP A 310 33.86 -44.01 -16.87
N ALA A 311 32.72 -44.68 -16.79
CA ALA A 311 32.56 -45.96 -16.10
C ALA A 311 32.51 -47.15 -17.07
N ILE A 312 32.96 -46.97 -18.33
CA ILE A 312 32.88 -48.02 -19.35
C ILE A 312 33.75 -49.24 -18.97
N ASN A 313 33.17 -50.41 -19.15
CA ASN A 313 33.85 -51.69 -19.03
C ASN A 313 33.15 -52.69 -19.96
N THR A 314 33.69 -52.87 -21.16
CA THR A 314 33.12 -53.75 -22.20
C THR A 314 33.70 -55.16 -22.17
N GLY A 315 34.62 -55.45 -21.23
CA GLY A 315 35.35 -56.72 -21.18
C GLY A 315 36.48 -56.84 -22.23
N ASN A 316 36.84 -55.74 -22.91
CA ASN A 316 37.91 -55.72 -23.93
C ASN A 316 39.34 -55.58 -23.36
N GLY A 317 39.49 -55.61 -22.03
CA GLY A 317 40.78 -55.46 -21.35
C GLY A 317 41.18 -54.02 -20.99
N PHE A 318 40.38 -53.03 -21.40
CA PHE A 318 40.56 -51.61 -21.08
C PHE A 318 39.38 -51.09 -20.24
N TYR A 319 39.64 -50.07 -19.44
CA TYR A 319 38.73 -49.58 -18.41
C TYR A 319 38.63 -48.06 -18.41
N GLY A 320 37.41 -47.56 -18.22
CA GLY A 320 37.14 -46.15 -17.95
C GLY A 320 37.24 -45.24 -19.18
N GLY A 321 37.03 -43.94 -18.97
CA GLY A 321 36.78 -42.98 -20.04
C GLY A 321 37.92 -42.86 -21.03
N VAL A 322 39.16 -43.00 -20.57
CA VAL A 322 40.37 -42.91 -21.42
C VAL A 322 40.99 -44.29 -21.67
N GLN A 323 40.22 -45.37 -21.52
CA GLN A 323 40.61 -46.73 -21.92
C GLN A 323 41.97 -47.17 -21.36
N PHE A 324 42.16 -47.11 -20.04
CA PHE A 324 43.37 -47.65 -19.39
C PHE A 324 43.39 -49.17 -19.41
N ASP A 325 44.53 -49.79 -19.71
CA ASP A 325 44.74 -51.19 -19.32
C ASP A 325 45.03 -51.31 -17.81
N TYR A 326 44.79 -52.50 -17.25
CA TYR A 326 44.94 -52.74 -15.81
C TYR A 326 46.36 -52.48 -15.29
N GLY A 327 47.39 -52.84 -16.07
CA GLY A 327 48.79 -52.69 -15.68
C GLY A 327 49.21 -51.23 -15.63
N THR A 328 48.91 -50.47 -16.68
CA THR A 328 49.21 -49.02 -16.75
C THR A 328 48.49 -48.25 -15.64
N TRP A 329 47.22 -48.56 -15.37
CA TRP A 329 46.46 -47.94 -14.28
C TRP A 329 47.18 -48.08 -12.93
N LEU A 330 47.60 -49.30 -12.59
CA LEU A 330 48.30 -49.57 -11.33
C LEU A 330 49.72 -48.98 -11.32
N ALA A 331 50.46 -49.08 -12.43
CA ALA A 331 51.83 -48.59 -12.53
C ALA A 331 51.94 -47.07 -12.32
N HIS A 332 50.93 -46.30 -12.74
CA HIS A 332 50.88 -44.85 -12.53
C HIS A 332 50.19 -44.43 -11.20
N GLY A 333 49.85 -45.41 -10.35
CA GLY A 333 49.36 -45.18 -8.99
C GLY A 333 47.84 -45.02 -8.89
N GLY A 334 47.07 -45.48 -9.89
CA GLY A 334 45.61 -45.44 -9.86
C GLY A 334 44.96 -46.34 -8.79
N GLY A 335 45.71 -47.34 -8.31
CA GLY A 335 45.28 -48.24 -7.23
C GLY A 335 44.93 -47.52 -5.91
N LYS A 336 45.41 -46.29 -5.70
CA LYS A 336 45.03 -45.48 -4.53
C LYS A 336 43.57 -44.98 -4.60
N TYR A 337 43.04 -44.82 -5.81
CA TYR A 337 41.67 -44.38 -6.04
C TYR A 337 40.74 -45.59 -6.19
N ALA A 338 41.05 -46.52 -7.08
CA ALA A 338 40.25 -47.71 -7.27
C ALA A 338 41.08 -48.86 -7.87
N PRO A 339 40.66 -50.13 -7.71
CA PRO A 339 41.35 -51.27 -8.32
C PRO A 339 41.43 -51.21 -9.85
N ARG A 340 40.51 -50.51 -10.50
CA ARG A 340 40.44 -50.31 -11.95
C ARG A 340 39.96 -48.90 -12.27
N ALA A 341 40.29 -48.40 -13.46
CA ALA A 341 39.93 -47.06 -13.88
C ALA A 341 38.40 -46.83 -13.96
N ASP A 342 37.61 -47.82 -14.42
CA ASP A 342 36.15 -47.74 -14.53
C ASP A 342 35.42 -47.52 -13.19
N LEU A 343 36.09 -47.83 -12.08
CA LEU A 343 35.57 -47.65 -10.72
C LEU A 343 35.99 -46.32 -10.07
N ALA A 344 36.94 -45.62 -10.68
CA ALA A 344 37.40 -44.32 -10.24
C ALA A 344 36.55 -43.20 -10.87
N THR A 345 36.46 -42.06 -10.19
CA THR A 345 35.79 -40.89 -10.76
C THR A 345 36.55 -40.36 -11.97
N ARG A 346 35.90 -39.55 -12.78
CA ARG A 346 36.52 -38.88 -13.93
C ARG A 346 37.79 -38.14 -13.53
N GLU A 347 37.72 -37.37 -12.45
CA GLU A 347 38.83 -36.53 -11.99
C GLU A 347 40.00 -37.40 -11.48
N GLU A 348 39.70 -38.51 -10.82
CA GLU A 348 40.70 -39.51 -10.43
C GLU A 348 41.37 -40.15 -11.65
N GLN A 349 40.60 -40.49 -12.69
CA GLN A 349 41.14 -41.05 -13.94
C GLN A 349 42.04 -40.05 -14.66
N ILE A 350 41.62 -38.78 -14.76
CA ILE A 350 42.42 -37.71 -15.37
C ILE A 350 43.71 -37.47 -14.58
N ALA A 351 43.67 -37.51 -13.25
CA ALA A 351 44.86 -37.36 -12.43
C ALA A 351 45.93 -38.43 -12.73
N ILE A 352 45.51 -39.66 -13.07
CA ILE A 352 46.41 -40.72 -13.52
C ILE A 352 46.80 -40.54 -14.99
N ALA A 353 45.88 -40.08 -15.84
CA ALA A 353 46.15 -39.83 -17.26
C ALA A 353 47.18 -38.71 -17.47
N GLU A 354 47.17 -37.66 -16.65
CA GLU A 354 48.20 -36.62 -16.66
C GLU A 354 49.59 -37.18 -16.28
N LYS A 355 49.65 -38.17 -15.36
CA LYS A 355 50.92 -38.85 -15.04
C LYS A 355 51.40 -39.73 -16.20
N THR A 356 50.50 -40.47 -16.84
CA THR A 356 50.82 -41.29 -18.02
C THR A 356 51.29 -40.39 -19.17
N LEU A 357 50.58 -39.29 -19.41
CA LEU A 357 50.93 -38.28 -20.40
C LEU A 357 52.32 -37.68 -20.14
N SER A 358 52.65 -37.37 -18.89
CA SER A 358 53.98 -36.87 -18.53
C SER A 358 55.09 -37.89 -18.76
N ALA A 359 54.79 -39.20 -18.73
CA ALA A 359 55.78 -40.26 -18.88
C ALA A 359 55.95 -40.74 -20.33
N GLN A 360 54.85 -40.79 -21.10
CA GLN A 360 54.80 -41.43 -22.42
C GLN A 360 54.34 -40.48 -23.54
N GLY A 361 53.94 -39.24 -23.20
CA GLY A 361 53.27 -38.35 -24.14
C GLY A 361 51.88 -38.86 -24.53
N TRP A 362 51.27 -38.22 -25.52
CA TRP A 362 49.95 -38.63 -26.05
C TRP A 362 49.97 -39.96 -26.83
N GLY A 363 51.16 -40.58 -26.98
CA GLY A 363 51.34 -41.86 -27.64
C GLY A 363 50.63 -43.03 -26.97
N ALA A 364 50.18 -42.87 -25.72
CA ALA A 364 49.31 -43.82 -25.03
C ALA A 364 47.89 -43.89 -25.64
N TRP A 365 47.48 -42.86 -26.40
CA TRP A 365 46.16 -42.76 -27.05
C TRP A 365 46.30 -42.40 -28.54
N PRO A 366 46.94 -43.23 -29.37
CA PRO A 366 47.48 -42.81 -30.67
C PRO A 366 46.42 -42.39 -31.70
N VAL A 367 45.23 -43.01 -31.67
CA VAL A 367 44.16 -42.73 -32.65
C VAL A 367 43.33 -41.53 -32.20
N CYS A 368 42.93 -41.50 -30.93
CA CYS A 368 42.05 -40.47 -30.44
C CYS A 368 42.77 -39.16 -30.11
N SER A 369 44.02 -39.18 -29.61
CA SER A 369 44.80 -37.96 -29.37
C SER A 369 45.00 -37.13 -30.65
N ALA A 370 45.31 -37.80 -31.77
CA ALA A 370 45.43 -37.18 -33.08
C ALA A 370 44.10 -36.60 -33.56
N ARG A 371 42.99 -37.29 -33.31
CA ARG A 371 41.64 -36.83 -33.67
C ARG A 371 41.19 -35.62 -32.84
N VAL A 372 41.60 -35.52 -31.58
CA VAL A 372 41.25 -34.40 -30.70
C VAL A 372 42.29 -33.27 -30.71
N GLY A 373 43.32 -33.38 -31.54
CA GLY A 373 44.37 -32.35 -31.68
C GLY A 373 45.28 -32.21 -30.46
N ALA A 374 45.34 -33.24 -29.60
CA ALA A 374 46.19 -33.27 -28.43
C ALA A 374 47.59 -33.78 -28.84
N ARG A 375 48.62 -32.93 -28.75
CA ARG A 375 50.01 -33.22 -29.08
C ARG A 375 50.96 -32.88 -27.96
#